data_AF-A0A1E7FGM3-F1
#
_entry.id   AF-A0A1E7FGM3-F1
#
_cell.length_a   1.000
_cell.length_b   1.000
_cell.length_c   1.000
_cell.angle_alpha   90.00
_cell.angle_beta   90.00
_cell.angle_gamma   90.00
#
_symmetry.space_group_name_H-M   'P 1'
#
loop_
_entity.id
_entity.type
_entity.pdbx_description
1 polymer ?
#
loop_
_entity_poly.entity_id
_entity_poly.type
_entity_poly.pdbx_seq_one_letter_code
_entity_poly.pdbx_strand_id
1 'polypeptide(L)'
;MAFCSFRTALQSKGSCCYNASPLSRRGPRRITARMLTREKHNTDQTLNLFGRSFSTKTTTTLTSKSTANESTTSPQRPKRLIPTQHSSRGPPPVCRDPTELQELTQQILETPIGSLFCQNIKTKSTTTENDRDEAYAVAHESGELVEYLLRGYNRNISPLTLCGGVGLDGGDVNPDEASVMLETMVDVMDRFHQEGEMYQRLRWETLNYKNTGIASSPLSTLSVGSISSSSSSDSDNEDLNAEIENGKPVDDLFVSAVEDKLEVDARDQQLQEQKTLIGKDDDFAIPGVTTNMYDTILDAMACATQFSLDASNDTYLQLLEPDDLYRVSVAAWKAHDLNNQHNNNKSDSGDQYWFPSTVPTMVTYNATLRGIGNLCLAANGDDNKERRGLIVDQGLAYGFGVYNHLTHNKHGLPKRNAASIIYLLQTIKACIPPSRTRGNMTVALWHQASMEGLVTPKLIQVIHELHSDNCNGPEFDVFLQSLQECTNSDQSNRIITPQRFARFAKKYSHSKFY
;
A
#
# COMPACT_ATOMS: atom_id res chain seq x y z
N MET A 1 -6.59 15.38 -26.91
CA MET A 1 -7.79 14.88 -26.20
C MET A 1 -7.53 13.57 -25.42
N ALA A 2 -6.29 13.27 -24.99
CA ALA A 2 -5.98 12.07 -24.20
C ALA A 2 -5.84 12.32 -22.68
N PHE A 3 -5.83 13.59 -22.24
CA PHE A 3 -5.46 14.01 -20.88
C PHE A 3 -6.53 13.78 -19.78
N CYS A 4 -7.78 13.41 -20.11
CA CYS A 4 -8.83 13.14 -19.10
C CYS A 4 -8.88 11.69 -18.61
N SER A 5 -8.19 10.75 -19.27
CA SER A 5 -8.38 9.31 -19.03
C SER A 5 -7.80 8.86 -17.70
N PHE A 6 -6.53 9.19 -17.42
CA PHE A 6 -5.84 8.75 -16.20
C PHE A 6 -6.53 9.20 -14.90
N ARG A 7 -6.90 10.49 -14.81
CA ARG A 7 -7.61 11.02 -13.65
C ARG A 7 -9.00 10.38 -13.52
N THR A 8 -9.68 10.11 -14.63
CA THR A 8 -10.98 9.43 -14.63
C THR A 8 -10.84 7.96 -14.24
N ALA A 9 -9.75 7.28 -14.60
CA ALA A 9 -9.47 5.92 -14.14
C ALA A 9 -9.31 5.88 -12.61
N LEU A 10 -8.57 6.82 -12.02
CA LEU A 10 -8.39 6.92 -10.57
C LEU A 10 -9.63 7.48 -9.83
N GLN A 11 -10.39 8.40 -10.45
CA GLN A 11 -11.55 9.06 -9.82
C GLN A 11 -12.88 8.33 -10.01
N SER A 12 -13.18 7.78 -11.20
CA SER A 12 -14.48 7.13 -11.49
C SER A 12 -14.74 5.87 -10.65
N LYS A 13 -13.68 5.29 -10.07
CA LYS A 13 -13.77 4.06 -9.28
C LYS A 13 -13.41 4.23 -7.79
N GLY A 14 -13.03 5.45 -7.38
CA GLY A 14 -12.96 5.83 -5.97
C GLY A 14 -14.33 6.07 -5.32
N SER A 15 -15.42 6.01 -6.09
CA SER A 15 -16.81 6.22 -5.66
C SER A 15 -17.45 5.00 -4.98
N CYS A 16 -16.69 4.30 -4.14
CA CYS A 16 -17.28 3.69 -2.96
C CYS A 16 -16.99 4.64 -1.80
N CYS A 17 -17.91 5.57 -1.56
CA CYS A 17 -18.00 6.51 -0.44
C CYS A 17 -17.00 6.29 0.71
N TYR A 18 -15.81 6.91 0.64
CA TYR A 18 -14.87 6.96 1.77
C TYR A 18 -15.10 8.23 2.58
N ASN A 19 -16.15 8.22 3.41
CA ASN A 19 -16.32 9.24 4.45
C ASN A 19 -15.23 9.04 5.51
N ALA A 20 -14.18 9.84 5.46
CA ALA A 20 -13.30 10.03 6.60
C ALA A 20 -14.13 10.66 7.73
N SER A 21 -14.53 9.85 8.72
CA SER A 21 -15.27 10.34 9.88
C SER A 21 -14.50 11.47 10.58
N PRO A 22 -15.18 12.57 11.00
CA PRO A 22 -14.55 13.61 11.78
C PRO A 22 -14.10 13.05 13.13
N LEU A 23 -12.85 13.32 13.50
CA LEU A 23 -12.21 12.92 14.74
C LEU A 23 -13.04 13.36 15.97
N SER A 24 -13.86 12.44 16.50
CA SER A 24 -14.52 12.62 17.79
C SER A 24 -13.51 12.38 18.92
N ARG A 25 -13.16 13.46 19.63
CA ARG A 25 -12.36 13.40 20.85
C ARG A 25 -13.12 12.66 21.95
N ARG A 26 -12.81 11.39 22.17
CA ARG A 26 -13.07 10.71 23.45
C ARG A 26 -11.73 10.27 24.06
N GLY A 27 -11.40 10.86 25.21
CA GLY A 27 -10.19 10.56 25.96
C GLY A 27 -10.17 9.14 26.55
N PRO A 28 -8.99 8.58 26.84
CA PRO A 28 -8.87 7.19 27.28
C PRO A 28 -9.35 6.98 28.71
N ARG A 29 -10.20 5.96 28.91
CA ARG A 29 -10.49 5.36 30.23
C ARG A 29 -9.33 4.45 30.63
N ARG A 30 -8.82 4.64 31.85
CA ARG A 30 -7.75 3.84 32.48
C ARG A 30 -8.19 2.38 32.66
N ILE A 31 -7.38 1.45 32.15
CA ILE A 31 -7.41 0.03 32.54
C ILE A 31 -6.07 -0.25 33.21
N THR A 32 -6.10 -0.64 34.49
CA THR A 32 -4.92 -1.04 35.26
C THR A 32 -4.65 -2.53 35.05
N ALA A 33 -3.51 -2.87 34.44
CA ALA A 33 -3.01 -4.23 34.34
C ALA A 33 -1.82 -4.47 35.29
N ARG A 34 -1.85 -5.58 36.02
CA ARG A 34 -0.81 -6.06 36.95
C ARG A 34 0.38 -6.66 36.19
N MET A 35 1.59 -6.29 36.56
CA MET A 35 2.85 -6.84 36.04
C MET A 35 3.21 -8.18 36.69
N LEU A 36 3.53 -9.18 35.87
CA LEU A 36 4.34 -10.34 36.23
C LEU A 36 5.75 -10.16 35.63
N THR A 37 6.76 -10.22 36.49
CA THR A 37 8.18 -10.12 36.15
C THR A 37 8.69 -11.43 35.53
N ARG A 38 9.38 -11.36 34.39
CA ARG A 38 10.05 -12.50 33.76
C ARG A 38 11.56 -12.25 33.68
N GLU A 39 12.32 -13.23 34.17
CA GLU A 39 13.78 -13.28 34.25
C GLU A 39 14.44 -13.39 32.87
N LYS A 40 15.64 -12.81 32.74
CA LYS A 40 16.50 -12.88 31.55
C LYS A 40 17.47 -14.05 31.68
N HIS A 41 17.52 -14.90 30.66
CA HIS A 41 18.67 -15.78 30.42
C HIS A 41 19.49 -15.27 29.23
N ASN A 42 20.78 -15.04 29.50
CA ASN A 42 21.84 -14.83 28.53
C ASN A 42 22.25 -16.16 27.92
N THR A 43 22.46 -16.19 26.61
CA THR A 43 23.32 -17.20 25.97
C THR A 43 24.06 -16.55 24.80
N ASP A 44 25.37 -16.37 25.01
CA ASP A 44 26.36 -16.17 23.96
C ASP A 44 26.46 -17.44 23.11
N GLN A 45 26.46 -17.30 21.78
CA GLN A 45 27.04 -18.32 20.90
C GLN A 45 27.84 -17.71 19.76
N THR A 46 28.97 -18.37 19.58
CA THR A 46 30.17 -18.06 18.82
C THR A 46 30.03 -18.33 17.34
N LEU A 47 30.68 -17.47 16.55
CA LEU A 47 30.95 -17.62 15.13
C LEU A 47 31.80 -18.85 14.85
N ASN A 48 31.46 -19.62 13.81
CA ASN A 48 32.40 -20.49 13.10
C ASN A 48 32.23 -20.37 11.59
N LEU A 49 33.31 -19.91 10.95
CA LEU A 49 33.56 -19.93 9.51
C LEU A 49 33.68 -21.38 9.01
N PHE A 50 33.07 -21.70 7.88
CA PHE A 50 33.61 -22.68 6.94
C PHE A 50 33.26 -22.32 5.50
N GLY A 51 34.30 -22.06 4.70
CA GLY A 51 34.22 -21.96 3.26
C GLY A 51 34.11 -23.33 2.61
N ARG A 52 33.28 -23.45 1.58
CA ARG A 52 33.32 -24.56 0.63
C ARG A 52 33.06 -24.06 -0.78
N SER A 53 34.08 -24.22 -1.63
CA SER A 53 33.98 -24.14 -3.09
C SER A 53 33.19 -25.33 -3.62
N PHE A 54 32.29 -25.12 -4.57
CA PHE A 54 31.73 -26.22 -5.35
C PHE A 54 31.89 -25.98 -6.86
N SER A 55 32.53 -26.97 -7.45
CA SER A 55 32.79 -27.20 -8.87
C SER A 55 31.50 -27.52 -9.62
N THR A 56 31.31 -26.89 -10.77
CA THR A 56 30.25 -27.19 -11.73
C THR A 56 30.60 -28.44 -12.54
N LYS A 57 29.69 -29.42 -12.60
CA LYS A 57 29.65 -30.43 -13.67
C LYS A 57 28.20 -30.66 -14.08
N THR A 58 27.91 -30.21 -15.30
CA THR A 58 26.72 -30.49 -16.11
C THR A 58 26.82 -31.88 -16.71
N THR A 59 25.81 -32.71 -16.50
CA THR A 59 25.60 -33.95 -17.29
C THR A 59 24.16 -34.01 -17.75
N THR A 60 23.97 -33.66 -19.02
CA THR A 60 22.74 -33.83 -19.79
C THR A 60 22.61 -35.31 -20.18
N THR A 61 21.51 -35.96 -19.82
CA THR A 61 21.17 -37.30 -20.35
C THR A 61 19.77 -37.26 -20.93
N LEU A 62 19.71 -37.32 -22.25
CA LEU A 62 18.51 -37.52 -23.07
C LEU A 62 18.15 -39.00 -23.07
N THR A 63 16.93 -39.34 -22.68
CA THR A 63 16.28 -40.59 -23.11
C THR A 63 14.79 -40.36 -23.31
N SER A 64 14.41 -40.33 -24.59
CA SER A 64 13.04 -40.38 -25.09
C SER A 64 12.48 -41.80 -24.98
N LYS A 65 11.25 -41.95 -24.48
CA LYS A 65 10.35 -43.04 -24.86
C LYS A 65 8.93 -42.52 -24.98
N SER A 66 8.45 -42.54 -26.23
CA SER A 66 7.09 -42.23 -26.65
C SER A 66 6.20 -43.45 -26.47
N THR A 67 5.07 -43.27 -25.81
CA THR A 67 3.90 -44.16 -25.89
C THR A 67 2.67 -43.27 -25.98
N ALA A 68 2.06 -43.28 -27.18
CA ALA A 68 0.84 -42.57 -27.50
C ALA A 68 -0.35 -43.28 -26.84
N ASN A 69 -1.04 -42.58 -25.95
CA ASN A 69 -2.42 -42.87 -25.57
C ASN A 69 -3.23 -41.62 -25.89
N GLU A 70 -4.14 -41.73 -26.85
CA GLU A 70 -5.15 -40.71 -27.17
C GLU A 70 -6.15 -40.64 -26.02
N SER A 71 -5.83 -39.83 -25.01
CA SER A 71 -6.83 -39.25 -24.12
C SER A 71 -7.25 -37.91 -24.70
N THR A 72 -8.55 -37.64 -24.75
CA THR A 72 -9.19 -36.35 -25.02
C THR A 72 -8.62 -35.28 -24.09
N THR A 73 -7.47 -34.73 -24.46
CA THR A 73 -6.80 -33.65 -23.72
C THR A 73 -7.58 -32.38 -23.97
N SER A 74 -8.08 -31.79 -22.88
CA SER A 74 -8.52 -30.40 -22.86
C SER A 74 -7.47 -29.51 -23.54
N PRO A 75 -7.88 -28.46 -24.27
CA PRO A 75 -6.96 -27.59 -24.99
C PRO A 75 -5.91 -27.05 -24.01
N GLN A 76 -4.68 -27.58 -24.10
CA GLN A 76 -3.55 -27.07 -23.32
C GLN A 76 -3.16 -25.73 -23.93
N ARG A 77 -3.25 -24.66 -23.14
CA ARG A 77 -2.74 -23.35 -23.54
C ARG A 77 -1.25 -23.50 -23.91
N PRO A 78 -0.76 -22.88 -24.99
CA PRO A 78 0.67 -22.84 -25.26
C PRO A 78 1.39 -22.33 -24.02
N LYS A 79 2.35 -23.12 -23.51
CA LYS A 79 3.17 -22.75 -22.35
C LYS A 79 3.89 -21.45 -22.70
N ARG A 80 3.54 -20.37 -22.00
CA ARG A 80 4.20 -19.07 -22.16
C ARG A 80 5.64 -19.23 -21.68
N LEU A 81 6.61 -18.91 -22.53
CA LEU A 81 8.03 -18.90 -22.21
C LEU A 81 8.37 -17.63 -21.40
N ILE A 82 7.68 -17.41 -20.28
CA ILE A 82 8.14 -16.43 -19.32
C ILE A 82 9.38 -17.04 -18.65
N PRO A 83 10.44 -16.27 -18.35
CA PRO A 83 11.51 -16.71 -17.47
C PRO A 83 10.97 -16.94 -16.04
N THR A 84 10.25 -18.05 -15.82
CA THR A 84 9.54 -18.36 -14.56
C THR A 84 10.45 -18.90 -13.47
N GLN A 85 11.71 -19.23 -13.80
CA GLN A 85 12.68 -19.62 -12.77
C GLN A 85 13.49 -18.42 -12.32
N HIS A 86 12.98 -17.77 -11.27
CA HIS A 86 13.79 -16.88 -10.46
C HIS A 86 15.00 -17.67 -9.93
N SER A 87 16.20 -17.34 -10.40
CA SER A 87 17.39 -17.64 -9.63
C SER A 87 17.19 -16.97 -8.27
N SER A 88 17.24 -17.71 -7.17
CA SER A 88 17.14 -17.16 -5.81
C SER A 88 18.21 -16.11 -5.48
N ARG A 89 19.17 -15.90 -6.39
CA ARG A 89 20.27 -14.95 -6.27
C ARG A 89 20.27 -13.86 -7.35
N GLY A 90 19.38 -13.93 -8.33
CA GLY A 90 19.29 -12.93 -9.41
C GLY A 90 18.24 -11.86 -9.11
N PRO A 91 18.41 -10.62 -9.63
CA PRO A 91 17.30 -9.69 -9.64
C PRO A 91 16.13 -10.29 -10.42
N PRO A 92 14.87 -9.97 -10.06
CA PRO A 92 13.73 -10.47 -10.79
C PRO A 92 13.79 -10.11 -12.29
N PRO A 93 13.26 -10.95 -13.19
CA PRO A 93 13.24 -10.67 -14.61
C PRO A 93 12.42 -9.40 -14.89
N VAL A 94 12.84 -8.67 -15.92
CA VAL A 94 12.25 -7.42 -16.37
C VAL A 94 12.03 -7.52 -17.88
N CYS A 95 10.83 -7.20 -18.37
CA CYS A 95 10.55 -7.16 -19.80
C CYS A 95 11.36 -6.03 -20.45
N ARG A 96 12.25 -6.36 -21.38
CA ARG A 96 13.15 -5.40 -22.04
C ARG A 96 12.75 -5.07 -23.46
N ASP A 97 12.05 -5.98 -24.13
CA ASP A 97 11.60 -5.76 -25.50
C ASP A 97 10.29 -4.96 -25.45
N PRO A 98 10.24 -3.73 -26.00
CA PRO A 98 9.03 -2.92 -26.01
C PRO A 98 7.88 -3.58 -26.80
N THR A 99 8.20 -4.39 -27.81
CA THR A 99 7.19 -5.11 -28.61
C THR A 99 6.53 -6.19 -27.76
N GLU A 100 7.35 -7.02 -27.11
CA GLU A 100 6.88 -8.06 -26.17
C GLU A 100 6.07 -7.44 -25.03
N LEU A 101 6.54 -6.32 -24.45
CA LEU A 101 5.85 -5.60 -23.40
C LEU A 101 4.44 -5.16 -23.84
N GLN A 102 4.32 -4.56 -25.03
CA GLN A 102 3.03 -4.13 -25.56
C GLN A 102 2.10 -5.31 -25.88
N GLU A 103 2.62 -6.36 -26.54
CA GLU A 103 1.83 -7.55 -26.92
C GLU A 103 1.28 -8.28 -25.69
N LEU A 104 2.11 -8.49 -24.66
CA LEU A 104 1.70 -9.17 -23.44
C LEU A 104 0.72 -8.32 -22.62
N THR A 105 0.91 -7.00 -22.58
CA THR A 105 -0.04 -6.08 -21.94
C THR A 105 -1.39 -6.12 -22.64
N GLN A 106 -1.42 -5.97 -23.97
CA GLN A 106 -2.64 -6.07 -24.77
C GLN A 106 -3.34 -7.40 -24.50
N GLN A 107 -2.56 -8.49 -24.47
CA GLN A 107 -3.08 -9.81 -24.17
C GLN A 107 -3.77 -9.89 -22.80
N ILE A 108 -3.21 -9.28 -21.74
CA ILE A 108 -3.85 -9.27 -20.42
C ILE A 108 -5.12 -8.43 -20.42
N LEU A 109 -5.08 -7.23 -21.01
CA LEU A 109 -6.21 -6.31 -21.04
C LEU A 109 -7.39 -6.84 -21.85
N GLU A 110 -7.13 -7.54 -22.96
CA GLU A 110 -8.17 -8.12 -23.83
C GLU A 110 -8.66 -9.50 -23.36
N THR A 111 -7.92 -10.18 -22.48
CA THR A 111 -8.34 -11.48 -21.96
C THR A 111 -9.64 -11.33 -21.15
N PRO A 112 -10.71 -12.11 -21.43
CA PRO A 112 -11.97 -12.02 -20.69
C PRO A 112 -11.80 -12.21 -19.17
N ILE A 113 -12.56 -11.45 -18.37
CA ILE A 113 -12.54 -11.56 -16.90
C ILE A 113 -12.91 -12.98 -16.47
N GLY A 114 -12.11 -13.55 -15.56
CA GLY A 114 -12.25 -14.91 -15.04
C GLY A 114 -11.47 -15.97 -15.81
N SER A 115 -10.69 -15.61 -16.85
CA SER A 115 -9.90 -16.55 -17.66
C SER A 115 -8.38 -16.47 -17.49
N LEU A 116 -7.86 -15.48 -16.75
CA LEU A 116 -6.44 -15.41 -16.39
C LEU A 116 -6.12 -16.40 -15.26
N PHE A 117 -7.04 -16.61 -14.32
CA PHE A 117 -6.87 -17.63 -13.27
C PHE A 117 -7.40 -18.95 -13.81
N CYS A 118 -6.51 -19.92 -14.07
CA CYS A 118 -6.91 -21.19 -14.68
C CYS A 118 -7.89 -21.94 -13.77
N GLN A 119 -9.16 -22.02 -14.17
CA GLN A 119 -10.29 -22.54 -13.39
C GLN A 119 -10.32 -24.07 -13.24
N ASN A 120 -9.18 -24.74 -13.04
CA ASN A 120 -9.22 -26.11 -12.53
C ASN A 120 -9.34 -26.07 -11.01
N ILE A 121 -10.45 -25.50 -10.50
CA ILE A 121 -10.81 -25.51 -9.08
C ILE A 121 -11.19 -26.95 -8.71
N LYS A 122 -10.18 -27.82 -8.65
CA LYS A 122 -10.31 -29.17 -8.08
C LYS A 122 -10.27 -28.98 -6.58
N THR A 123 -11.37 -28.49 -6.03
CA THR A 123 -11.64 -28.36 -4.60
C THR A 123 -11.52 -29.73 -3.93
N LYS A 124 -10.28 -30.15 -3.65
CA LYS A 124 -10.01 -31.18 -2.67
C LYS A 124 -10.43 -30.58 -1.35
N SER A 125 -11.27 -31.29 -0.62
CA SER A 125 -11.67 -30.93 0.74
C SER A 125 -10.42 -30.80 1.61
N THR A 126 -9.89 -29.59 1.75
CA THR A 126 -8.79 -29.26 2.64
C THR A 126 -9.19 -28.10 3.54
N THR A 127 -8.60 -28.08 4.74
CA THR A 127 -8.78 -27.08 5.79
C THR A 127 -8.69 -25.64 5.29
N THR A 128 -9.38 -24.70 5.95
CA THR A 128 -9.49 -23.27 5.56
C THR A 128 -8.13 -22.58 5.32
N GLU A 129 -7.08 -22.94 6.07
CA GLU A 129 -5.73 -22.40 5.85
C GLU A 129 -5.12 -22.77 4.50
N ASN A 130 -5.44 -23.96 3.97
CA ASN A 130 -4.93 -24.39 2.66
C ASN A 130 -5.65 -23.68 1.52
N ASP A 131 -6.87 -23.20 1.73
CA ASP A 131 -7.67 -22.63 0.67
C ASP A 131 -7.20 -21.22 0.27
N ARG A 132 -6.76 -20.39 1.23
CA ARG A 132 -6.07 -19.13 0.93
C ARG A 132 -4.82 -19.39 0.08
N ASP A 133 -3.96 -20.28 0.56
CA ASP A 133 -2.68 -20.56 -0.10
C ASP A 133 -2.91 -21.19 -1.49
N GLU A 134 -3.96 -22.01 -1.66
CA GLU A 134 -4.42 -22.54 -2.95
C GLU A 134 -4.86 -21.40 -3.88
N ALA A 135 -5.67 -20.45 -3.40
CA ALA A 135 -6.11 -19.32 -4.21
C ALA A 135 -4.95 -18.47 -4.73
N TYR A 136 -3.94 -18.20 -3.89
CA TYR A 136 -2.71 -17.52 -4.34
C TYR A 136 -1.87 -18.39 -5.26
N ALA A 137 -1.83 -19.71 -5.06
CA ALA A 137 -1.16 -20.62 -5.98
C ALA A 137 -1.82 -20.64 -7.37
N VAL A 138 -3.16 -20.52 -7.47
CA VAL A 138 -3.86 -20.39 -8.75
C VAL A 138 -3.50 -19.09 -9.46
N ALA A 139 -3.39 -17.99 -8.72
CA ALA A 139 -3.05 -16.68 -9.27
C ALA A 139 -1.55 -16.52 -9.60
N HIS A 140 -0.68 -17.40 -9.08
CA HIS A 140 0.77 -17.24 -9.11
C HIS A 140 1.37 -17.02 -10.51
N GLU A 141 1.05 -17.87 -11.49
CA GLU A 141 1.61 -17.76 -12.86
C GLU A 141 1.22 -16.45 -13.54
N SER A 142 -0.05 -16.05 -13.39
CA SER A 142 -0.54 -14.77 -13.92
C SER A 142 0.03 -13.58 -13.14
N GLY A 143 0.27 -13.75 -11.84
CA GLY A 143 0.92 -12.75 -10.99
C GLY A 143 2.36 -12.50 -11.38
N GLU A 144 3.15 -13.55 -11.63
CA GLU A 144 4.53 -13.43 -12.13
C GLU A 144 4.58 -12.69 -13.47
N LEU A 145 3.62 -12.97 -14.37
CA LEU A 145 3.51 -12.26 -15.65
C LEU A 145 3.21 -10.77 -15.44
N VAL A 146 2.23 -10.44 -14.59
CA VAL A 146 1.88 -9.04 -14.30
C VAL A 146 3.07 -8.31 -13.66
N GLU A 147 3.76 -8.91 -12.68
CA GLU A 147 4.97 -8.33 -12.10
C GLU A 147 6.06 -8.11 -13.15
N TYR A 148 6.26 -9.04 -14.07
CA TYR A 148 7.23 -8.92 -15.17
C TYR A 148 6.94 -7.71 -16.08
N LEU A 149 5.67 -7.47 -16.41
CA LEU A 149 5.25 -6.32 -17.22
C LEU A 149 5.38 -5.00 -16.45
N LEU A 150 4.91 -4.95 -15.19
CA LEU A 150 5.03 -3.76 -14.35
C LEU A 150 6.49 -3.34 -14.18
N ARG A 151 7.41 -4.29 -13.98
CA ARG A 151 8.85 -4.01 -13.94
C ARG A 151 9.38 -3.46 -15.27
N GLY A 152 8.86 -3.96 -16.39
CA GLY A 152 9.18 -3.47 -17.74
C GLY A 152 8.82 -2.00 -17.92
N TYR A 153 7.58 -1.62 -17.57
CA TYR A 153 7.15 -0.22 -17.61
C TYR A 153 7.91 0.66 -16.60
N ASN A 154 8.08 0.20 -15.35
CA ASN A 154 8.84 0.90 -14.31
C ASN A 154 10.29 1.22 -14.76
N ARG A 155 10.95 0.28 -15.45
CA ARG A 155 12.27 0.50 -16.03
C ARG A 155 12.27 1.58 -17.11
N ASN A 156 11.25 1.64 -17.95
CA ASN A 156 11.16 2.60 -19.06
C ASN A 156 10.78 4.01 -18.60
N ILE A 157 10.18 4.15 -17.42
CA ILE A 157 9.83 5.45 -16.83
C ILE A 157 11.07 6.22 -16.38
N SER A 158 12.01 5.59 -15.69
CA SER A 158 13.22 6.25 -15.16
C SER A 158 14.38 5.29 -14.97
N PRO A 159 15.65 5.71 -15.23
CA PRO A 159 16.82 4.96 -14.80
C PRO A 159 16.98 4.94 -13.27
N LEU A 160 16.27 5.82 -12.53
CA LEU A 160 16.30 5.89 -11.06
C LEU A 160 15.27 4.97 -10.39
N THR A 161 14.42 4.28 -11.16
CA THR A 161 13.47 3.32 -10.60
C THR A 161 14.16 2.09 -10.05
N LEU A 162 13.43 1.29 -9.28
CA LEU A 162 13.87 -0.01 -8.76
C LEU A 162 14.29 -0.98 -9.86
N CYS A 163 13.71 -0.86 -11.05
CA CYS A 163 14.03 -1.70 -12.21
C CYS A 163 14.99 -1.02 -13.20
N GLY A 164 15.45 0.19 -12.88
CA GLY A 164 16.39 0.96 -13.65
C GLY A 164 17.75 0.26 -13.78
N GLY A 165 18.31 0.24 -14.99
CA GLY A 165 19.62 -0.34 -15.26
C GLY A 165 20.73 0.69 -15.15
N VAL A 166 21.80 0.38 -14.40
CA VAL A 166 23.04 1.15 -14.42
C VAL A 166 23.66 1.03 -15.82
N GLY A 167 23.69 2.13 -16.57
CA GLY A 167 24.25 2.18 -17.92
C GLY A 167 23.22 2.20 -19.06
N LEU A 168 21.93 2.40 -18.77
CA LEU A 168 21.08 3.05 -19.76
C LEU A 168 21.54 4.50 -19.83
N ASP A 169 22.18 4.88 -20.94
CA ASP A 169 22.37 6.30 -21.28
C ASP A 169 21.01 6.95 -21.10
N GLY A 170 20.92 7.93 -20.20
CA GLY A 170 19.67 8.56 -19.78
C GLY A 170 19.04 9.33 -20.93
N GLY A 171 18.57 8.60 -21.95
CA GLY A 171 17.75 9.12 -23.01
C GLY A 171 16.60 9.85 -22.34
N ASP A 172 16.40 11.08 -22.79
CA ASP A 172 15.36 11.95 -22.28
C ASP A 172 14.03 11.22 -22.48
N VAL A 173 13.49 10.63 -21.40
CA VAL A 173 12.20 9.95 -21.46
C VAL A 173 11.17 11.05 -21.65
N ASN A 174 10.42 10.98 -22.74
CA ASN A 174 9.41 11.97 -23.04
C ASN A 174 8.34 11.98 -21.93
N PRO A 175 7.98 13.16 -21.39
CA PRO A 175 6.97 13.29 -20.36
C PRO A 175 5.67 12.54 -20.62
N ASP A 176 5.18 12.71 -21.85
CA ASP A 176 3.92 12.12 -22.29
C ASP A 176 4.00 10.59 -22.33
N GLU A 177 5.16 10.03 -22.65
CA GLU A 177 5.37 8.59 -22.69
C GLU A 177 5.32 7.98 -21.29
N ALA A 178 5.98 8.57 -20.30
CA ALA A 178 5.94 7.99 -18.95
C ALA A 178 4.55 8.11 -18.30
N SER A 179 3.77 9.15 -18.66
CA SER A 179 2.35 9.24 -18.29
C SER A 179 1.54 8.06 -18.83
N VAL A 180 1.68 7.77 -20.13
CA VAL A 180 0.99 6.63 -20.77
C VAL A 180 1.44 5.31 -20.14
N MET A 181 2.72 5.17 -19.80
CA MET A 181 3.22 3.98 -19.11
C MET A 181 2.61 3.83 -17.71
N LEU A 182 2.49 4.91 -16.92
CA LEU A 182 1.83 4.87 -15.61
C LEU A 182 0.36 4.50 -15.71
N GLU A 183 -0.37 5.09 -16.67
CA GLU A 183 -1.78 4.73 -16.94
C GLU A 183 -1.90 3.24 -17.28
N THR A 184 -1.04 2.74 -18.17
CA THR A 184 -1.00 1.34 -18.55
C THR A 184 -0.71 0.41 -17.36
N MET A 185 0.19 0.80 -16.46
CA MET A 185 0.48 0.03 -15.24
C MET A 185 -0.74 -0.04 -14.31
N VAL A 186 -1.49 1.05 -14.16
CA VAL A 186 -2.73 1.09 -13.37
C VAL A 186 -3.82 0.25 -14.02
N ASP A 187 -4.00 0.33 -15.35
CA ASP A 187 -4.98 -0.47 -16.08
C ASP A 187 -4.71 -1.97 -15.96
N VAL A 188 -3.44 -2.39 -16.04
CA VAL A 188 -3.04 -3.79 -15.84
C VAL A 188 -3.37 -4.24 -14.41
N MET A 189 -3.11 -3.41 -13.40
CA MET A 189 -3.48 -3.72 -12.01
C MET A 189 -4.98 -3.82 -11.80
N ASP A 190 -5.74 -2.88 -12.33
CA ASP A 190 -7.21 -2.85 -12.26
C ASP A 190 -7.78 -4.12 -12.90
N ARG A 191 -7.29 -4.48 -14.08
CA ARG A 191 -7.69 -5.72 -14.77
C ARG A 191 -7.35 -6.95 -13.93
N PHE A 192 -6.19 -6.98 -13.28
CA PHE A 192 -5.77 -8.09 -12.44
C PHE A 192 -6.57 -8.17 -11.13
N HIS A 193 -6.96 -7.03 -10.57
CA HIS A 193 -7.87 -6.96 -9.43
C HIS A 193 -9.24 -7.55 -9.75
N GLN A 194 -9.83 -7.16 -10.89
CA GLN A 194 -11.11 -7.71 -11.37
C GLN A 194 -11.06 -9.23 -11.57
N GLU A 195 -9.90 -9.75 -11.96
CA GLU A 195 -9.71 -11.20 -12.07
C GLU A 195 -9.81 -11.88 -10.70
N GLY A 196 -9.16 -11.32 -9.70
CA GLY A 196 -9.23 -11.84 -8.33
C GLY A 196 -10.62 -11.72 -7.73
N GLU A 197 -11.35 -10.63 -7.98
CA GLU A 197 -12.75 -10.49 -7.56
C GLU A 197 -13.64 -11.56 -8.21
N MET A 198 -13.47 -11.79 -9.51
CA MET A 198 -14.20 -12.84 -10.22
C MET A 198 -13.88 -14.23 -9.68
N TYR A 199 -12.61 -14.51 -9.37
CA TYR A 199 -12.21 -15.77 -8.76
C TYR A 199 -12.84 -15.96 -7.37
N GLN A 200 -12.83 -14.93 -6.52
CA GLN A 200 -13.48 -14.99 -5.21
C GLN A 200 -14.99 -15.25 -5.33
N ARG A 201 -15.65 -14.60 -6.30
CA ARG A 201 -17.07 -14.81 -6.58
C ARG A 201 -17.35 -16.26 -6.99
N LEU A 202 -16.62 -16.81 -7.96
CA LEU A 202 -16.78 -18.19 -8.41
C LEU A 202 -16.47 -19.21 -7.31
N ARG A 203 -15.43 -18.94 -6.50
CA ARG A 203 -15.10 -19.73 -5.31
C ARG A 203 -16.28 -19.77 -4.34
N TRP A 204 -16.84 -18.61 -4.03
CA TRP A 204 -17.97 -18.48 -3.11
C TRP A 204 -19.23 -19.21 -3.62
N GLU A 205 -19.58 -19.05 -4.90
CA GLU A 205 -20.69 -19.78 -5.52
C GLU A 205 -20.51 -21.30 -5.43
N THR A 206 -19.27 -21.78 -5.65
CA THR A 206 -18.93 -23.20 -5.55
C THR A 206 -19.06 -23.75 -4.13
N LEU A 207 -18.64 -22.97 -3.12
CA LEU A 207 -18.76 -23.36 -1.71
C LEU A 207 -20.22 -23.41 -1.27
N ASN A 208 -21.03 -22.43 -1.67
CA ASN A 208 -22.46 -22.39 -1.34
C ASN A 208 -23.25 -23.52 -2.00
N TYR A 209 -22.93 -23.87 -3.24
CA TYR A 209 -23.56 -24.99 -3.93
C TYR A 209 -23.33 -26.31 -3.18
N LYS A 210 -22.12 -26.53 -2.64
CA LYS A 210 -21.81 -27.73 -1.86
C LYS A 210 -22.57 -27.77 -0.54
N ASN A 211 -22.67 -26.63 0.16
CA ASN A 211 -23.37 -26.55 1.44
C ASN A 211 -24.88 -26.78 1.29
N THR A 212 -25.48 -26.29 0.20
CA THR A 212 -26.91 -26.49 -0.10
C THR A 212 -27.22 -27.89 -0.65
N GLY A 213 -26.31 -28.49 -1.43
CA GLY A 213 -26.46 -29.85 -1.95
C GLY A 213 -26.43 -30.95 -0.89
N ILE A 214 -25.78 -30.71 0.26
CA ILE A 214 -25.74 -31.68 1.37
C ILE A 214 -27.00 -31.59 2.25
N ALA A 215 -27.67 -30.43 2.29
CA ALA A 215 -28.90 -30.22 3.06
C ALA A 215 -30.17 -30.78 2.38
N SER A 216 -30.08 -31.28 1.15
CA SER A 216 -31.21 -31.89 0.42
C SER A 216 -31.16 -33.43 0.43
N SER A 217 -31.06 -34.02 1.63
CA SER A 217 -31.54 -35.39 1.84
C SER A 217 -33.05 -35.38 2.10
N PRO A 218 -33.87 -36.11 1.32
CA PRO A 218 -35.31 -36.10 1.45
C PRO A 218 -35.75 -37.13 2.50
N LEU A 219 -36.03 -36.69 3.73
CA LEU A 219 -37.09 -37.17 4.63
C LEU A 219 -36.84 -36.67 6.05
N SER A 220 -37.69 -35.75 6.53
CA SER A 220 -38.53 -35.95 7.72
C SER A 220 -39.40 -34.71 7.92
N THR A 221 -40.67 -34.93 7.65
CA THR A 221 -41.86 -34.17 8.03
C THR A 221 -41.79 -33.44 9.38
N LEU A 222 -42.32 -32.20 9.34
CA LEU A 222 -43.03 -31.44 10.38
C LEU A 222 -42.22 -30.81 11.53
N SER A 223 -42.17 -29.47 11.51
CA SER A 223 -42.64 -28.61 12.61
C SER A 223 -42.49 -27.14 12.20
N VAL A 224 -43.60 -26.48 11.90
CA VAL A 224 -43.68 -25.03 11.72
C VAL A 224 -43.66 -24.41 13.12
N GLY A 225 -42.48 -24.01 13.58
CA GLY A 225 -42.28 -23.27 14.82
C GLY A 225 -42.23 -21.77 14.54
N SER A 226 -43.27 -21.05 14.96
CA SER A 226 -43.43 -19.61 14.87
C SER A 226 -42.24 -18.86 15.50
N ILE A 227 -41.56 -18.02 14.72
CA ILE A 227 -40.53 -17.10 15.20
C ILE A 227 -41.24 -15.78 15.53
N SER A 228 -41.40 -15.52 16.82
CA SER A 228 -41.82 -14.23 17.36
C SER A 228 -40.70 -13.21 17.17
N SER A 229 -40.95 -12.20 16.35
CA SER A 229 -40.15 -11.00 16.18
C SER A 229 -40.27 -10.08 17.39
N SER A 230 -39.24 -10.03 18.24
CA SER A 230 -39.09 -9.02 19.30
C SER A 230 -38.07 -7.97 18.84
N SER A 231 -38.55 -6.90 18.22
CA SER A 231 -37.76 -5.69 17.93
C SER A 231 -37.84 -4.75 19.13
N SER A 232 -36.78 -4.66 19.92
CA SER A 232 -36.59 -3.58 20.90
C SER A 232 -35.83 -2.45 20.21
N SER A 233 -36.58 -1.50 19.65
CA SER A 233 -36.06 -0.25 19.11
C SER A 233 -36.02 0.80 20.22
N ASP A 234 -34.82 1.08 20.76
CA ASP A 234 -34.56 2.28 21.55
C ASP A 234 -34.43 3.46 20.58
N SER A 235 -35.41 4.36 20.67
CA SER A 235 -35.64 5.52 19.81
C SER A 235 -35.23 6.79 20.55
N ASP A 236 -34.04 7.31 20.25
CA ASP A 236 -33.62 8.68 20.59
C ASP A 236 -33.32 9.43 19.27
N ASN A 237 -34.37 9.86 18.55
CA ASN A 237 -34.25 10.72 17.36
C ASN A 237 -35.52 11.58 17.14
N GLU A 238 -35.99 12.26 18.18
CA GLU A 238 -37.17 13.15 18.09
C GLU A 238 -36.87 14.61 17.65
N ASP A 239 -35.62 15.00 17.41
CA ASP A 239 -35.29 16.43 17.27
C ASP A 239 -35.24 16.98 15.83
N LEU A 240 -35.52 16.16 14.80
CA LEU A 240 -35.48 16.59 13.39
C LEU A 240 -36.86 16.86 12.76
N ASN A 241 -37.94 16.40 13.39
CA ASN A 241 -39.31 16.63 12.86
C ASN A 241 -39.93 17.95 13.30
N ALA A 242 -39.34 18.67 14.26
CA ALA A 242 -39.88 19.93 14.78
C ALA A 242 -39.62 21.17 13.87
N GLU A 243 -38.71 21.08 12.89
CA GLU A 243 -38.44 22.20 11.96
C GLU A 243 -39.31 22.18 10.69
N ILE A 244 -40.00 21.07 10.38
CA ILE A 244 -40.84 20.94 9.18
C ILE A 244 -42.27 21.49 9.41
N GLU A 245 -42.73 21.60 10.65
CA GLU A 245 -44.07 22.14 10.97
C GLU A 245 -44.17 23.68 10.85
N ASN A 246 -43.06 24.39 10.66
CA ASN A 246 -43.03 25.85 10.53
C ASN A 246 -43.14 26.33 9.06
N GLY A 247 -44.15 25.84 8.33
CA GLY A 247 -44.84 26.55 7.23
C GLY A 247 -44.05 27.31 6.17
N LYS A 248 -42.75 27.04 5.97
CA LYS A 248 -41.96 27.61 4.88
C LYS A 248 -42.07 26.68 3.68
N PRO A 249 -42.38 27.17 2.47
CA PRO A 249 -42.37 26.35 1.27
C PRO A 249 -40.95 25.84 1.07
N VAL A 250 -40.74 24.55 1.31
CA VAL A 250 -39.49 23.86 1.02
C VAL A 250 -39.50 23.59 -0.48
N ASP A 251 -38.44 24.04 -1.18
CA ASP A 251 -38.25 23.80 -2.61
C ASP A 251 -38.42 22.30 -2.92
N ASP A 252 -39.29 21.95 -3.87
CA ASP A 252 -39.54 20.56 -4.30
C ASP A 252 -38.24 19.84 -4.73
N LEU A 253 -37.22 20.60 -5.15
CA LEU A 253 -35.88 20.10 -5.47
C LEU A 253 -35.12 19.55 -4.25
N PHE A 254 -35.39 20.07 -3.05
CA PHE A 254 -34.74 19.63 -1.82
C PHE A 254 -35.37 18.33 -1.30
N VAL A 255 -36.68 18.14 -1.50
CA VAL A 255 -37.40 16.91 -1.13
C VAL A 255 -36.94 15.74 -2.00
N SER A 256 -36.81 15.95 -3.32
CA SER A 256 -36.31 14.92 -4.25
C SER A 256 -34.86 14.50 -3.95
N ALA A 257 -33.97 15.44 -3.59
CA ALA A 257 -32.58 15.12 -3.27
C ALA A 257 -32.44 14.33 -1.95
N VAL A 258 -33.37 14.52 -1.01
CA VAL A 258 -33.40 13.75 0.25
C VAL A 258 -33.96 12.35 0.03
N GLU A 259 -34.98 12.19 -0.82
CA GLU A 259 -35.52 10.88 -1.21
C GLU A 259 -34.48 10.03 -1.97
N ASP A 260 -33.79 10.61 -2.97
CA ASP A 260 -32.73 9.91 -3.71
C ASP A 260 -31.59 9.46 -2.78
N LYS A 261 -31.21 10.31 -1.81
CA LYS A 261 -30.18 9.97 -0.83
C LYS A 261 -30.62 8.84 0.11
N LEU A 262 -31.87 8.87 0.57
CA LEU A 262 -32.42 7.81 1.43
C LEU A 262 -32.50 6.47 0.69
N GLU A 263 -32.81 6.47 -0.61
CA GLU A 263 -32.84 5.25 -1.42
C GLU A 263 -31.43 4.68 -1.64
N VAL A 264 -30.43 5.54 -1.90
CA VAL A 264 -29.02 5.13 -2.01
C VAL A 264 -28.51 4.57 -0.68
N ASP A 265 -28.76 5.25 0.43
CA ASP A 265 -28.34 4.82 1.77
C ASP A 265 -29.00 3.48 2.16
N ALA A 266 -30.27 3.27 1.81
CA ALA A 266 -30.97 2.00 2.05
C ALA A 266 -30.43 0.84 1.19
N ARG A 267 -30.03 1.12 -0.06
CA ARG A 267 -29.43 0.12 -0.96
C ARG A 267 -28.03 -0.27 -0.49
N ASP A 268 -27.24 0.68 -0.01
CA ASP A 268 -25.93 0.44 0.58
C ASP A 268 -26.05 -0.35 1.89
N GLN A 269 -27.05 -0.04 2.73
CA GLN A 269 -27.36 -0.83 3.92
C GLN A 269 -27.75 -2.27 3.57
N GLN A 270 -28.60 -2.49 2.57
CA GLN A 270 -28.95 -3.84 2.13
C GLN A 270 -27.75 -4.61 1.59
N LEU A 271 -26.87 -3.98 0.81
CA LEU A 271 -25.62 -4.59 0.34
C LEU A 271 -24.68 -4.93 1.51
N GLN A 272 -24.61 -4.07 2.52
CA GLN A 272 -23.79 -4.27 3.70
C GLN A 272 -24.36 -5.34 4.65
N GLU A 273 -25.68 -5.43 4.77
CA GLU A 273 -26.40 -6.50 5.48
C GLU A 273 -26.26 -7.84 4.75
N GLN A 274 -26.41 -7.87 3.43
CA GLN A 274 -26.17 -9.06 2.62
C GLN A 274 -24.71 -9.52 2.77
N LYS A 275 -23.75 -8.58 2.79
CA LYS A 275 -22.32 -8.86 3.01
C LYS A 275 -22.02 -9.35 4.44
N THR A 276 -22.82 -8.99 5.43
CA THR A 276 -22.64 -9.44 6.82
C THR A 276 -23.36 -10.75 7.13
N LEU A 277 -24.45 -11.09 6.43
CA LEU A 277 -25.17 -12.36 6.56
C LEU A 277 -24.49 -13.53 5.83
N ILE A 278 -23.66 -13.23 4.82
CA ILE A 278 -23.07 -14.22 3.91
C ILE A 278 -21.78 -14.90 4.43
N GLY A 279 -21.38 -14.59 5.66
CA GLY A 279 -20.30 -15.30 6.36
C GLY A 279 -19.06 -14.43 6.54
N LYS A 280 -18.86 -13.97 7.77
CA LYS A 280 -17.70 -13.19 8.21
C LYS A 280 -16.39 -14.00 8.26
N ASP A 281 -16.40 -15.27 7.86
CA ASP A 281 -15.40 -16.23 8.30
C ASP A 281 -14.36 -16.64 7.24
N ASP A 282 -14.47 -16.17 5.98
CA ASP A 282 -13.66 -16.74 4.87
C ASP A 282 -13.04 -15.71 3.89
N ASP A 283 -13.04 -14.41 4.23
CA ASP A 283 -12.53 -13.36 3.35
C ASP A 283 -11.03 -13.11 3.58
N PHE A 284 -10.16 -13.90 2.95
CA PHE A 284 -8.76 -13.48 2.75
C PHE A 284 -8.68 -12.47 1.59
N ALA A 285 -7.57 -11.74 1.47
CA ALA A 285 -7.45 -10.72 0.44
C ALA A 285 -7.50 -11.33 -0.96
N ILE A 286 -8.04 -10.54 -1.89
CA ILE A 286 -8.23 -10.90 -3.30
C ILE A 286 -6.93 -11.50 -3.88
N PRO A 287 -6.94 -12.77 -4.34
CA PRO A 287 -5.75 -13.39 -4.89
C PRO A 287 -5.33 -12.67 -6.17
N GLY A 288 -4.02 -12.64 -6.40
CA GLY A 288 -3.42 -11.94 -7.53
C GLY A 288 -2.52 -10.81 -7.08
N VAL A 289 -3.09 -9.68 -6.68
CA VAL A 289 -2.31 -8.46 -6.46
C VAL A 289 -1.37 -8.60 -5.26
N THR A 290 -0.07 -8.38 -5.48
CA THR A 290 0.97 -8.48 -4.45
C THR A 290 1.47 -7.10 -4.02
N THR A 291 2.09 -7.01 -2.84
CA THR A 291 2.78 -5.78 -2.42
C THR A 291 3.87 -5.37 -3.39
N ASN A 292 4.58 -6.33 -4.01
CA ASN A 292 5.62 -6.02 -4.98
C ASN A 292 5.07 -5.27 -6.21
N MET A 293 3.84 -5.58 -6.64
CA MET A 293 3.18 -4.86 -7.73
C MET A 293 2.87 -3.41 -7.32
N TYR A 294 2.31 -3.20 -6.13
CA TYR A 294 2.08 -1.85 -5.58
C TYR A 294 3.38 -1.07 -5.43
N ASP A 295 4.43 -1.69 -4.89
CA ASP A 295 5.75 -1.08 -4.72
C ASP A 295 6.36 -0.64 -6.04
N THR A 296 6.20 -1.45 -7.10
CA THR A 296 6.69 -1.13 -8.45
C THR A 296 5.98 0.10 -9.04
N ILE A 297 4.67 0.23 -8.80
CA ILE A 297 3.87 1.38 -9.24
C ILE A 297 4.19 2.63 -8.42
N LEU A 298 4.24 2.52 -7.10
CA LEU A 298 4.57 3.64 -6.22
C LEU A 298 5.97 4.18 -6.53
N ASP A 299 6.93 3.29 -6.77
CA ASP A 299 8.28 3.69 -7.17
C ASP A 299 8.27 4.40 -8.53
N ALA A 300 7.54 3.87 -9.52
CA ALA A 300 7.38 4.50 -10.83
C ALA A 300 6.76 5.91 -10.71
N MET A 301 5.68 6.06 -9.94
CA MET A 301 5.05 7.35 -9.67
C MET A 301 6.03 8.32 -9.01
N ALA A 302 6.75 7.88 -7.98
CA ALA A 302 7.68 8.73 -7.25
C ALA A 302 8.93 9.11 -8.07
N CYS A 303 9.35 8.29 -9.02
CA CYS A 303 10.40 8.63 -9.98
C CYS A 303 9.90 9.57 -11.08
N ALA A 304 8.67 9.39 -11.56
CA ALA A 304 8.06 10.33 -12.49
C ALA A 304 7.93 11.74 -11.88
N THR A 305 7.52 11.84 -10.61
CA THR A 305 7.45 13.14 -9.92
C THR A 305 8.83 13.75 -9.67
N GLN A 306 9.88 12.94 -9.51
CA GLN A 306 11.27 13.44 -9.44
C GLN A 306 11.68 14.09 -10.77
N PHE A 307 11.42 13.43 -11.89
CA PHE A 307 11.70 14.02 -13.20
C PHE A 307 10.95 15.32 -13.46
N SER A 308 9.71 15.40 -12.98
CA SER A 308 8.90 16.62 -13.05
C SER A 308 9.52 17.79 -12.29
N LEU A 309 10.24 17.48 -11.21
CA LEU A 309 10.89 18.48 -10.38
C LEU A 309 12.21 18.95 -11.02
N ASP A 310 12.93 18.04 -11.68
CA ASP A 310 14.24 18.31 -12.29
C ASP A 310 14.14 18.94 -13.68
N ALA A 311 13.20 18.45 -14.50
CA ALA A 311 12.85 19.10 -15.75
C ALA A 311 11.97 20.29 -15.42
N SER A 312 12.42 21.51 -15.71
CA SER A 312 11.66 22.76 -15.54
C SER A 312 10.40 22.86 -16.43
N ASN A 313 9.84 21.72 -16.85
CA ASN A 313 8.66 21.56 -17.69
C ASN A 313 7.50 21.08 -16.81
N ASP A 314 6.47 21.91 -16.68
CA ASP A 314 5.29 21.69 -15.80
C ASP A 314 4.40 20.48 -16.18
N THR A 315 4.75 19.70 -17.21
CA THR A 315 3.85 18.77 -17.88
C THR A 315 3.40 17.60 -16.98
N TYR A 316 4.31 17.03 -16.19
CA TYR A 316 4.00 15.82 -15.40
C TYR A 316 3.18 16.09 -14.13
N LEU A 317 3.35 17.25 -13.51
CA LEU A 317 2.61 17.60 -12.29
C LEU A 317 1.11 17.61 -12.53
N GLN A 318 0.68 17.77 -13.79
CA GLN A 318 -0.74 17.82 -14.15
C GLN A 318 -1.46 16.48 -13.98
N LEU A 319 -0.72 15.36 -13.94
CA LEU A 319 -1.30 14.02 -13.93
C LEU A 319 -1.37 13.37 -12.55
N LEU A 320 -0.45 13.70 -11.64
CA LEU A 320 -0.38 13.09 -10.32
C LEU A 320 -0.70 14.10 -9.22
N GLU A 321 -1.63 13.73 -8.36
CA GLU A 321 -1.94 14.43 -7.11
C GLU A 321 -1.39 13.61 -5.92
N PRO A 322 -1.10 14.24 -4.76
CA PRO A 322 -0.70 13.51 -3.55
C PRO A 322 -1.69 12.40 -3.15
N ASP A 323 -2.98 12.57 -3.45
CA ASP A 323 -4.03 11.57 -3.22
C ASP A 323 -3.79 10.28 -4.00
N ASP A 324 -3.25 10.35 -5.23
CA ASP A 324 -3.03 9.16 -6.07
C ASP A 324 -1.99 8.23 -5.44
N LEU A 325 -0.86 8.78 -4.97
CA LEU A 325 0.15 8.00 -4.25
C LEU A 325 -0.39 7.45 -2.93
N TYR A 326 -1.18 8.27 -2.21
CA TYR A 326 -1.77 7.85 -0.95
C TYR A 326 -2.75 6.68 -1.15
N ARG A 327 -3.64 6.75 -2.15
CA ARG A 327 -4.60 5.69 -2.48
C ARG A 327 -3.93 4.37 -2.80
N VAL A 328 -2.88 4.38 -3.63
CA VAL A 328 -2.13 3.16 -3.96
C VAL A 328 -1.47 2.57 -2.71
N SER A 329 -0.91 3.41 -1.82
CA SER A 329 -0.33 2.95 -0.55
C SER A 329 -1.38 2.36 0.40
N VAL A 330 -2.56 2.97 0.49
CA VAL A 330 -3.70 2.49 1.30
C VAL A 330 -4.22 1.16 0.75
N ALA A 331 -4.27 0.98 -0.58
CA ALA A 331 -4.65 -0.29 -1.19
C ALA A 331 -3.69 -1.42 -0.78
N ALA A 332 -2.38 -1.15 -0.74
CA ALA A 332 -1.39 -2.11 -0.26
C ALA A 332 -1.57 -2.45 1.23
N TRP A 333 -1.86 -1.46 2.09
CA TRP A 333 -2.14 -1.69 3.51
C TRP A 333 -3.45 -2.47 3.73
N LYS A 334 -4.49 -2.17 2.96
CA LYS A 334 -5.76 -2.89 3.06
C LYS A 334 -5.62 -4.35 2.61
N ALA A 335 -4.86 -4.61 1.55
CA ALA A 335 -4.54 -5.98 1.13
C ALA A 335 -3.82 -6.76 2.23
N HIS A 336 -2.90 -6.10 2.94
CA HIS A 336 -2.24 -6.66 4.13
C HIS A 336 -3.22 -6.99 5.25
N ASP A 337 -4.04 -6.03 5.63
CA ASP A 337 -4.97 -6.16 6.75
C ASP A 337 -5.97 -7.29 6.49
N LEU A 338 -6.55 -7.35 5.28
CA LEU A 338 -7.48 -8.40 4.89
C LEU A 338 -6.86 -9.81 4.96
N ASN A 339 -5.61 -9.98 4.52
CA ASN A 339 -4.95 -11.29 4.57
C ASN A 339 -4.58 -11.75 5.98
N ASN A 340 -4.48 -10.82 6.94
CA ASN A 340 -3.99 -11.09 8.27
C ASN A 340 -5.06 -11.01 9.37
N GLN A 341 -6.26 -10.52 9.07
CA GLN A 341 -7.40 -10.52 9.99
C GLN A 341 -7.70 -11.93 10.55
N HIS A 342 -7.52 -12.97 9.73
CA HIS A 342 -7.76 -14.38 10.10
C HIS A 342 -6.82 -14.93 11.16
N ASN A 343 -5.61 -14.37 11.30
CA ASN A 343 -4.62 -14.88 12.25
C ASN A 343 -4.84 -14.39 13.69
N ASN A 344 -5.58 -13.30 13.88
CA ASN A 344 -5.73 -12.69 15.21
C ASN A 344 -6.65 -13.50 16.15
N ASN A 345 -7.46 -14.42 15.60
CA ASN A 345 -8.38 -15.24 16.40
C ASN A 345 -7.72 -16.52 16.96
N LYS A 346 -6.47 -16.84 16.58
CA LYS A 346 -5.71 -18.02 17.06
C LYS A 346 -4.59 -17.64 18.04
N SER A 347 -4.87 -16.77 19.00
CA SER A 347 -3.83 -16.13 19.86
C SER A 347 -3.11 -17.06 20.85
N ASP A 348 -3.42 -18.35 20.91
CA ASP A 348 -2.86 -19.22 21.95
C ASP A 348 -1.55 -19.92 21.57
N SER A 349 -1.18 -19.96 20.28
CA SER A 349 0.00 -20.71 19.81
C SER A 349 1.26 -19.89 19.49
N GLY A 350 1.28 -18.58 19.76
CA GLY A 350 2.50 -17.75 19.74
C GLY A 350 3.14 -17.46 18.37
N ASP A 351 2.82 -18.22 17.31
CA ASP A 351 3.38 -18.04 15.98
C ASP A 351 2.40 -17.26 15.07
N GLN A 352 2.59 -15.94 14.97
CA GLN A 352 1.86 -15.10 14.01
C GLN A 352 2.41 -15.32 12.59
N TYR A 353 1.72 -16.12 11.78
CA TYR A 353 2.09 -16.38 10.39
C TYR A 353 1.56 -15.30 9.45
N TRP A 354 2.34 -14.26 9.19
CA TRP A 354 1.98 -13.22 8.21
C TRP A 354 2.09 -13.74 6.78
N PHE A 355 1.11 -13.42 5.92
CA PHE A 355 1.20 -13.75 4.50
C PHE A 355 2.23 -12.84 3.81
N PRO A 356 3.43 -13.33 3.42
CA PRO A 356 4.56 -12.46 3.06
C PRO A 356 4.29 -11.59 1.82
N SER A 357 3.51 -12.10 0.87
CA SER A 357 3.27 -11.45 -0.42
C SER A 357 2.40 -10.19 -0.34
N THR A 358 1.76 -9.95 0.81
CA THR A 358 0.95 -8.74 1.04
C THR A 358 1.46 -7.90 2.21
N VAL A 359 2.71 -8.09 2.66
CA VAL A 359 3.29 -7.23 3.71
C VAL A 359 3.86 -5.97 3.08
N PRO A 360 3.35 -4.76 3.41
CA PRO A 360 3.89 -3.50 2.93
C PRO A 360 5.39 -3.44 3.21
N THR A 361 6.19 -3.06 2.23
CA THR A 361 7.64 -3.00 2.40
C THR A 361 8.08 -1.56 2.69
N MET A 362 9.37 -1.36 2.99
CA MET A 362 9.90 0.01 3.08
C MET A 362 9.76 0.79 1.77
N VAL A 363 9.71 0.11 0.61
CA VAL A 363 9.46 0.77 -0.67
C VAL A 363 8.08 1.40 -0.66
N THR A 364 7.04 0.69 -0.21
CA THR A 364 5.66 1.21 -0.13
C THR A 364 5.64 2.59 0.53
N TYR A 365 6.26 2.71 1.71
CA TYR A 365 6.26 3.97 2.46
C TYR A 365 7.20 5.01 1.86
N ASN A 366 8.43 4.63 1.51
CA ASN A 366 9.44 5.56 1.06
C ASN A 366 9.11 6.14 -0.32
N ALA A 367 8.60 5.32 -1.25
CA ALA A 367 8.19 5.80 -2.56
C ALA A 367 7.00 6.76 -2.43
N THR A 368 6.00 6.43 -1.61
CA THR A 368 4.85 7.31 -1.35
C THR A 368 5.29 8.66 -0.76
N LEU A 369 6.10 8.65 0.30
CA LEU A 369 6.62 9.89 0.91
C LEU A 369 7.49 10.69 -0.06
N ARG A 370 8.37 10.02 -0.82
CA ARG A 370 9.21 10.66 -1.85
C ARG A 370 8.35 11.36 -2.88
N GLY A 371 7.37 10.65 -3.44
CA GLY A 371 6.53 11.19 -4.49
C GLY A 371 5.65 12.35 -4.02
N ILE A 372 5.06 12.25 -2.82
CA ILE A 372 4.32 13.37 -2.19
C ILE A 372 5.26 14.57 -1.98
N GLY A 373 6.45 14.36 -1.40
CA GLY A 373 7.43 15.42 -1.19
C GLY A 373 7.81 16.14 -2.49
N ASN A 374 8.05 15.39 -3.56
CA ASN A 374 8.38 15.92 -4.89
C ASN A 374 7.23 16.76 -5.48
N LEU A 375 5.99 16.27 -5.41
CA LEU A 375 4.80 17.01 -5.87
C LEU A 375 4.64 18.33 -5.12
N CYS A 376 4.78 18.32 -3.79
CA CYS A 376 4.68 19.54 -2.99
C CYS A 376 5.79 20.54 -3.31
N LEU A 377 7.03 20.05 -3.50
CA LEU A 377 8.16 20.91 -3.86
C LEU A 377 7.93 21.58 -5.22
N ALA A 378 7.46 20.81 -6.20
CA ALA A 378 7.21 21.30 -7.54
C ALA A 378 6.04 22.30 -7.58
N ALA A 379 4.99 22.08 -6.78
CA ALA A 379 3.86 23.00 -6.65
C ALA A 379 4.23 24.39 -6.09
N ASN A 380 5.41 24.56 -5.48
CA ASN A 380 5.85 25.89 -5.03
C ASN A 380 6.18 26.84 -6.18
N GLY A 381 6.47 26.32 -7.37
CA GLY A 381 6.66 27.08 -8.60
C GLY A 381 5.37 27.32 -9.38
N ASP A 382 4.24 26.72 -8.99
CA ASP A 382 2.97 26.84 -9.72
C ASP A 382 2.31 28.21 -9.46
N ASP A 383 2.02 28.92 -10.55
CA ASP A 383 1.30 30.20 -10.53
C ASP A 383 -0.18 30.02 -10.12
N ASN A 384 -0.74 28.83 -10.29
CA ASN A 384 -2.10 28.50 -9.89
C ASN A 384 -2.19 28.28 -8.37
N LYS A 385 -2.52 29.35 -7.65
CA LYS A 385 -2.66 29.34 -6.17
C LYS A 385 -3.67 28.33 -5.65
N GLU A 386 -4.77 28.08 -6.36
CA GLU A 386 -5.80 27.14 -5.92
C GLU A 386 -5.27 25.70 -5.97
N ARG A 387 -4.70 25.32 -7.10
CA ARG A 387 -4.06 24.01 -7.26
C ARG A 387 -2.90 23.82 -6.29
N ARG A 388 -2.07 24.85 -6.11
CA ARG A 388 -1.00 24.83 -5.11
C ARG A 388 -1.54 24.61 -3.69
N GLY A 389 -2.61 25.32 -3.30
CA GLY A 389 -3.25 25.16 -2.00
C GLY A 389 -3.72 23.72 -1.79
N LEU A 390 -4.40 23.14 -2.78
CA LEU A 390 -4.86 21.75 -2.74
C LEU A 390 -3.69 20.76 -2.56
N ILE A 391 -2.64 20.87 -3.38
CA ILE A 391 -1.47 19.98 -3.31
C ILE A 391 -0.75 20.11 -1.96
N VAL A 392 -0.64 21.33 -1.42
CA VAL A 392 -0.01 21.58 -0.12
C VAL A 392 -0.80 20.96 1.01
N ASP A 393 -2.12 21.16 1.05
CA ASP A 393 -3.00 20.64 2.09
C ASP A 393 -3.04 19.11 2.06
N GLN A 394 -3.24 18.53 0.86
CA GLN A 394 -3.21 17.08 0.66
C GLN A 394 -1.84 16.50 1.00
N GLY A 395 -0.76 17.11 0.53
CA GLY A 395 0.59 16.64 0.76
C GLY A 395 0.96 16.59 2.24
N LEU A 396 0.56 17.61 3.01
CA LEU A 396 0.75 17.61 4.45
C LEU A 396 -0.10 16.52 5.12
N ALA A 397 -1.39 16.42 4.80
CA ALA A 397 -2.29 15.44 5.40
C ALA A 397 -1.84 14.00 5.11
N TYR A 398 -1.59 13.67 3.84
CA TYR A 398 -1.20 12.33 3.41
C TYR A 398 0.24 11.99 3.79
N GLY A 399 1.19 12.93 3.70
CA GLY A 399 2.57 12.71 4.14
C GLY A 399 2.65 12.34 5.61
N PHE A 400 1.93 13.06 6.48
CA PHE A 400 1.82 12.70 7.90
C PHE A 400 1.01 11.42 8.11
N GLY A 401 -0.04 11.16 7.31
CA GLY A 401 -0.79 9.90 7.36
C GLY A 401 0.08 8.66 7.10
N VAL A 402 0.89 8.68 6.04
CA VAL A 402 1.82 7.61 5.67
C VAL A 402 2.87 7.42 6.76
N TYR A 403 3.47 8.50 7.25
CA TYR A 403 4.48 8.42 8.31
C TYR A 403 3.87 7.91 9.63
N ASN A 404 2.66 8.32 9.97
CA ASN A 404 1.92 7.84 11.15
C ASN A 404 1.62 6.34 11.04
N HIS A 405 1.19 5.86 9.87
CA HIS A 405 0.98 4.44 9.64
C HIS A 405 2.29 3.64 9.79
N LEU A 406 3.39 4.12 9.20
CA LEU A 406 4.73 3.51 9.36
C LEU A 406 5.19 3.48 10.82
N THR A 407 4.82 4.50 11.60
CA THR A 407 5.17 4.62 13.02
C THR A 407 4.43 3.64 13.91
N HIS A 408 3.15 3.43 13.62
CA HIS A 408 2.21 2.72 14.49
C HIS A 408 1.73 1.40 13.88
N ASN A 409 2.44 0.86 12.89
CA ASN A 409 2.11 -0.44 12.33
C ASN A 409 2.17 -1.52 13.43
N LYS A 410 1.08 -2.28 13.57
CA LYS A 410 0.97 -3.29 14.64
C LYS A 410 1.87 -4.50 14.39
N HIS A 411 2.24 -4.71 13.13
CA HIS A 411 3.05 -5.84 12.66
C HIS A 411 4.54 -5.67 12.97
N GLY A 412 4.97 -4.48 13.42
CA GLY A 412 6.36 -4.19 13.78
C GLY A 412 7.34 -4.13 12.61
N LEU A 413 6.84 -4.32 11.38
CA LEU A 413 7.56 -4.21 10.13
C LEU A 413 6.68 -3.55 9.07
N PRO A 414 7.28 -2.72 8.19
CA PRO A 414 8.67 -2.32 8.22
C PRO A 414 8.90 -1.19 9.24
N LYS A 415 10.15 -0.99 9.68
CA LYS A 415 10.51 0.08 10.61
C LYS A 415 11.03 1.29 9.86
N ARG A 416 10.76 2.49 10.38
CA ARG A 416 11.32 3.74 9.85
C ARG A 416 12.82 3.65 9.60
N ASN A 417 13.26 4.35 8.56
CA ASN A 417 14.67 4.55 8.25
C ASN A 417 14.97 6.02 7.96
N ALA A 418 16.24 6.37 7.77
CA ALA A 418 16.65 7.74 7.50
C ALA A 418 15.95 8.35 6.26
N ALA A 419 15.70 7.54 5.22
CA ALA A 419 15.03 7.98 4.00
C ALA A 419 13.58 8.42 4.26
N SER A 420 12.81 7.66 5.05
CA SER A 420 11.43 8.04 5.41
C SER A 420 11.36 9.42 6.10
N ILE A 421 12.37 9.75 6.91
CA ILE A 421 12.46 11.04 7.61
C ILE A 421 12.86 12.15 6.64
N ILE A 422 13.83 11.89 5.75
CA ILE A 422 14.25 12.81 4.69
C ILE A 422 13.06 13.22 3.81
N TYR A 423 12.26 12.26 3.35
CA TYR A 423 11.12 12.55 2.49
C TYR A 423 10.03 13.32 3.23
N LEU A 424 9.75 13.01 4.49
CA LEU A 424 8.81 13.81 5.29
C LEU A 424 9.32 15.25 5.52
N LEU A 425 10.63 15.44 5.70
CA LEU A 425 11.22 16.79 5.80
C LEU A 425 11.07 17.58 4.50
N GLN A 426 11.17 16.93 3.34
CA GLN A 426 10.89 17.57 2.04
C GLN A 426 9.43 18.05 1.97
N THR A 427 8.47 17.21 2.37
CA THR A 427 7.06 17.62 2.47
C THR A 427 6.88 18.83 3.41
N ILE A 428 7.52 18.82 4.58
CA ILE A 428 7.48 19.93 5.53
C ILE A 428 8.07 21.22 4.94
N LYS A 429 9.22 21.13 4.26
CA LYS A 429 9.83 22.29 3.57
C LYS A 429 8.87 22.88 2.56
N ALA A 430 8.22 22.01 1.79
CA ALA A 430 7.36 22.42 0.69
C ALA A 430 6.03 23.01 1.16
N CYS A 431 5.40 22.40 2.15
CA CYS A 431 4.05 22.75 2.60
C CYS A 431 4.03 23.83 3.69
N ILE A 432 5.08 23.97 4.49
CA ILE A 432 5.11 24.90 5.62
C ILE A 432 6.06 26.05 5.28
N PRO A 433 5.58 27.31 5.31
CA PRO A 433 6.43 28.45 5.03
C PRO A 433 7.54 28.60 6.08
N PRO A 434 8.66 29.27 5.75
CA PRO A 434 9.69 29.63 6.70
C PRO A 434 9.12 30.27 7.96
N SER A 435 9.25 29.56 9.08
CA SER A 435 8.62 29.91 10.35
C SER A 435 9.23 29.11 11.49
N ARG A 436 9.00 29.58 12.73
CA ARG A 436 9.34 28.86 13.94
C ARG A 436 8.70 27.47 13.98
N THR A 437 7.48 27.33 13.46
CA THR A 437 6.76 26.04 13.39
C THR A 437 7.53 25.03 12.53
N ARG A 438 7.99 25.43 11.35
CA ARG A 438 8.81 24.59 10.46
C ARG A 438 10.09 24.12 11.15
N GLY A 439 10.78 25.03 11.85
CA GLY A 439 11.98 24.71 12.63
C GLY A 439 11.70 23.71 13.75
N ASN A 440 10.63 23.92 14.52
CA ASN A 440 10.23 23.03 15.61
C ASN A 440 9.91 21.61 15.12
N MET A 441 9.20 21.48 13.99
CA MET A 441 8.86 20.18 13.40
C MET A 441 10.12 19.44 12.93
N THR A 442 11.06 20.15 12.32
CA THR A 442 12.34 19.56 11.88
C THR A 442 13.17 19.08 13.06
N VAL A 443 13.26 19.87 14.14
CA VAL A 443 13.96 19.46 15.37
C VAL A 443 13.28 18.24 16.02
N ALA A 444 11.95 18.18 16.00
CA ALA A 444 11.20 17.03 16.52
C ALA A 444 11.52 15.75 15.74
N LEU A 445 11.52 15.82 14.39
CA LEU A 445 11.90 14.69 13.54
C LEU A 445 13.37 14.30 13.70
N TRP A 446 14.28 15.26 13.84
CA TRP A 446 15.69 15.00 14.15
C TRP A 446 15.85 14.28 15.49
N HIS A 447 15.17 14.75 16.54
CA HIS A 447 15.22 14.13 17.86
C HIS A 447 14.69 12.70 17.80
N GLN A 448 13.59 12.48 17.08
CA GLN A 448 13.06 11.15 16.85
C GLN A 448 14.05 10.25 16.12
N ALA A 449 14.63 10.72 15.01
CA ALA A 449 15.67 10.01 14.27
C ALA A 449 16.86 9.64 15.18
N SER A 450 17.26 10.57 16.05
CA SER A 450 18.35 10.40 17.01
C SER A 450 18.04 9.31 18.03
N MET A 451 16.83 9.29 18.57
CA MET A 451 16.39 8.27 19.54
C MET A 451 16.33 6.87 18.95
N GLU A 452 16.05 6.77 17.65
CA GLU A 452 15.92 5.51 16.93
C GLU A 452 17.23 5.07 16.25
N GLY A 453 18.31 5.84 16.37
CA GLY A 453 19.59 5.55 15.71
C GLY A 453 19.54 5.67 14.19
N LEU A 454 18.62 6.49 13.66
CA LEU A 454 18.40 6.69 12.22
C LEU A 454 19.17 7.90 11.65
N VAL A 455 19.99 8.56 12.47
CA VAL A 455 20.79 9.71 12.03
C VAL A 455 21.92 9.25 11.12
N THR A 456 21.92 9.75 9.89
CA THR A 456 22.94 9.48 8.87
C THR A 456 23.58 10.80 8.40
N PRO A 457 24.80 10.77 7.83
CA PRO A 457 25.39 11.96 7.22
C PRO A 457 24.48 12.60 6.16
N LYS A 458 23.76 11.77 5.39
CA LYS A 458 22.81 12.25 4.39
C LYS A 458 21.62 12.99 5.00
N LEU A 459 21.08 12.52 6.14
CA LEU A 459 20.02 13.25 6.84
C LEU A 459 20.51 14.63 7.32
N ILE A 460 21.73 14.72 7.86
CA ILE A 460 22.32 15.99 8.30
C ILE A 460 22.47 16.95 7.11
N GLN A 461 23.03 16.45 6.00
CA GLN A 461 23.18 17.21 4.77
C GLN A 461 21.82 17.74 4.29
N VAL A 462 20.80 16.88 4.24
CA VAL A 462 19.45 17.26 3.81
C VAL A 462 18.85 18.32 4.73
N ILE A 463 19.01 18.22 6.05
CA ILE A 463 18.49 19.24 6.97
C ILE A 463 19.10 20.62 6.67
N HIS A 464 20.40 20.67 6.36
CA HIS A 464 21.06 21.91 5.92
C HIS A 464 20.52 22.41 4.58
N GLU A 465 20.44 21.54 3.57
CA GLU A 465 19.91 21.87 2.24
C GLU A 465 18.45 22.36 2.30
N LEU A 466 17.63 21.77 3.17
CA LEU A 466 16.22 22.11 3.29
C LEU A 466 16.02 23.46 4.00
N HIS A 467 16.97 23.91 4.81
CA HIS A 467 16.82 25.10 5.65
C HIS A 467 17.89 26.17 5.46
N SER A 468 18.55 26.18 4.29
CA SER A 468 19.53 27.21 3.87
C SER A 468 19.03 28.65 3.99
N ASP A 469 17.71 28.84 3.99
CA ASP A 469 17.08 30.15 3.90
C ASP A 469 17.12 30.94 5.24
N ASN A 470 17.67 30.36 6.33
CA ASN A 470 17.90 30.99 7.65
C ASN A 470 16.69 31.74 8.25
N CYS A 471 15.47 31.28 7.96
CA CYS A 471 14.23 31.96 8.35
C CYS A 471 13.34 31.13 9.32
N ASN A 472 13.92 30.20 10.10
CA ASN A 472 13.14 29.30 10.99
C ASN A 472 13.23 29.65 12.48
N GLY A 473 13.86 30.79 12.81
CA GLY A 473 14.01 31.31 14.17
C GLY A 473 15.40 31.05 14.76
N PRO A 474 15.84 31.91 15.70
CA PRO A 474 17.22 31.92 16.17
C PRO A 474 17.62 30.64 16.91
N GLU A 475 16.69 29.98 17.61
CA GLU A 475 16.98 28.71 18.26
C GLU A 475 17.23 27.58 17.26
N PHE A 476 16.58 27.64 16.09
CA PHE A 476 16.80 26.69 15.01
C PHE A 476 18.14 26.93 14.31
N ASP A 477 18.54 28.19 14.13
CA ASP A 477 19.83 28.53 13.51
C ASP A 477 21.01 28.04 14.37
N VAL A 478 20.90 28.19 15.70
CA VAL A 478 21.87 27.59 16.65
C VAL A 478 21.91 26.07 16.53
N PHE A 479 20.76 25.43 16.32
CA PHE A 479 20.70 23.99 16.09
C PHE A 479 21.39 23.60 14.78
N LEU A 480 21.12 24.28 13.67
CA LEU A 480 21.81 24.04 12.39
C LEU A 480 23.32 24.22 12.52
N GLN A 481 23.78 25.31 13.14
CA GLN A 481 25.20 25.54 13.38
C GLN A 481 25.83 24.38 14.17
N SER A 482 25.14 23.89 15.21
CA SER A 482 25.63 22.72 15.98
C SER A 482 25.73 21.44 15.15
N LEU A 483 24.83 21.23 14.17
CA LEU A 483 24.93 20.10 13.25
C LEU A 483 26.12 20.23 12.30
N GLN A 484 26.41 21.46 11.83
CA GLN A 484 27.54 21.73 10.96
C GLN A 484 28.89 21.55 11.67
N GLU A 485 28.97 21.94 12.94
CA GLU A 485 30.15 21.69 13.78
C GLU A 485 30.40 20.18 13.95
N CYS A 486 29.34 19.38 14.10
CA CYS A 486 29.46 17.92 14.15
C CYS A 486 29.97 17.29 12.85
N THR A 487 29.67 17.87 11.68
CA THR A 487 30.18 17.36 10.39
C THR A 487 31.62 17.79 10.11
N ASN A 488 32.04 18.97 10.57
CA ASN A 488 33.37 19.52 10.30
C ASN A 488 34.46 18.99 11.25
N SER A 489 34.08 18.45 12.41
CA SER A 489 35.06 17.81 13.28
C SER A 489 35.54 16.51 12.64
N ASP A 490 36.78 16.47 12.16
CA ASP A 490 37.51 15.29 11.64
C ASP A 490 37.61 14.09 12.61
N GLN A 491 36.87 14.11 13.73
CA GLN A 491 36.64 12.97 14.61
C GLN A 491 35.65 12.00 13.95
N SER A 492 36.11 11.41 12.85
CA SER A 492 35.39 10.81 11.73
C SER A 492 34.50 9.59 12.01
N ASN A 493 34.21 9.21 13.26
CA ASN A 493 33.41 8.00 13.52
C ASN A 493 32.46 8.05 14.71
N ARG A 494 32.29 9.20 15.36
CA ARG A 494 31.22 9.36 16.36
C ARG A 494 30.29 10.46 15.92
N ILE A 495 29.17 10.08 15.31
CA ILE A 495 27.97 10.92 15.32
C ILE A 495 27.54 11.00 16.80
N ILE A 496 28.16 11.92 17.53
CA ILE A 496 27.75 12.26 18.88
C ILE A 496 26.44 13.01 18.67
N THR A 497 25.30 12.35 18.88
CA THR A 497 24.08 13.08 19.26
C THR A 497 24.51 14.02 20.37
N PRO A 498 24.49 15.36 20.19
CA PRO A 498 25.15 16.27 21.10
C PRO A 498 24.70 15.94 22.52
N GLN A 499 25.63 15.83 23.49
CA GLN A 499 25.29 15.37 24.85
C GLN A 499 24.12 16.14 25.47
N ARG A 500 23.91 17.39 25.05
CA ARG A 500 22.75 18.20 25.41
C ARG A 500 21.42 17.54 24.99
N PHE A 501 21.32 17.05 23.77
CA PHE A 501 20.14 16.34 23.26
C PHE A 501 19.99 14.94 23.84
N ALA A 502 21.09 14.19 24.03
CA ALA A 502 21.04 12.91 24.75
C ALA A 502 20.55 13.06 26.21
N ARG A 503 20.87 14.18 26.88
CA ARG A 503 20.33 14.52 28.21
C ARG A 503 18.86 14.92 28.17
N PHE A 504 18.41 15.64 27.13
CA PHE A 504 16.99 15.91 26.90
C PHE A 504 16.22 14.61 26.67
N ALA A 505 16.63 13.80 25.68
CA ALA A 505 16.15 12.46 25.42
C ALA A 505 16.03 11.58 26.68
N LYS A 506 17.09 11.51 27.50
CA LYS A 506 17.10 10.72 28.74
C LYS A 506 16.17 11.30 29.83
N LYS A 507 15.97 12.62 29.86
CA LYS A 507 15.01 13.27 30.77
C LYS A 507 13.56 12.97 30.38
N TYR A 508 13.28 12.84 29.09
CA TYR A 508 11.93 12.55 28.57
C TYR A 508 11.65 11.05 28.41
N SER A 509 12.66 10.18 28.20
CA SER A 509 12.49 8.72 28.14
C SER A 509 12.06 8.11 29.48
N HIS A 510 12.29 8.82 30.58
CA HIS A 510 11.84 8.44 31.92
C HIS A 510 10.56 9.18 32.36
N SER A 511 10.08 10.14 31.57
CA SER A 511 8.78 10.76 31.83
C SER A 511 7.71 9.79 31.33
N LYS A 512 7.15 9.01 32.26
CA LYS A 512 5.98 8.16 32.04
C LYS A 512 4.76 9.05 31.73
N PHE A 513 4.68 9.57 30.52
CA PHE A 513 3.43 10.02 29.91
C PHE A 513 2.95 8.92 28.96
N TYR A 514 2.55 7.81 29.57
CA TYR A 514 1.60 6.83 29.03
C TYR A 514 0.77 6.32 30.20
#